data_AF-A0A1R0GT80-F1
#
_entry.id   AF-A0A1R0GT80-F1
#
_cell.length_a   1.000
_cell.length_b   1.000
_cell.length_c   1.000
_cell.angle_alpha   90.00
_cell.angle_beta   90.00
_cell.angle_gamma   90.00
#
_symmetry.space_group_name_H-M   'P 1'
#
loop_
_entity.id
_entity.type
_entity.pdbx_description
1 polymer ?
#
loop_
_entity_poly.entity_id
_entity_poly.type
_entity_poly.pdbx_seq_one_letter_code
_entity_poly.pdbx_strand_id
1 'polypeptide(L)'
;MNYSSSRYSSRSNYSKPGPSDYYQYEGKSRSGNVYDSHIKIRMASGVFVYLTLFTYQSKYDFTSMGSILLLATNMFLLSGLLSIFFPFLSFSELTTSLLGVALFSGYIVYDTFIIAKYASPDDYVMASIKLYLDFINVFIYIVRLLNERKESKNKNSRTAREVRDE
;
A
#
# COMPACT_ATOMS: atom_id res chain seq x y z
N MET A 1 -69.59 -13.52 -17.92
CA MET A 1 -68.54 -14.15 -17.09
C MET A 1 -67.33 -13.22 -17.12
N ASN A 2 -67.05 -12.54 -16.01
CA ASN A 2 -65.96 -11.57 -15.86
C ASN A 2 -64.63 -12.31 -15.67
N TYR A 3 -63.59 -11.88 -16.38
CA TYR A 3 -62.21 -12.04 -15.92
C TYR A 3 -61.43 -10.75 -16.21
N SER A 4 -61.09 -10.06 -15.12
CA SER A 4 -60.09 -9.00 -15.07
C SER A 4 -58.71 -9.65 -14.96
N SER A 5 -57.72 -9.18 -15.73
CA SER A 5 -56.31 -9.39 -15.39
C SER A 5 -55.43 -8.23 -15.86
N SER A 6 -55.06 -7.43 -14.86
CA SER A 6 -53.75 -6.86 -14.53
C SER A 6 -52.86 -6.18 -15.58
N ARG A 7 -52.59 -4.91 -15.27
CA ARG A 7 -51.61 -3.97 -15.82
C ARG A 7 -50.16 -4.48 -15.73
N TYR A 8 -49.37 -4.17 -16.77
CA TYR A 8 -47.93 -3.86 -16.65
C TYR A 8 -47.59 -2.69 -17.57
N SER A 9 -47.20 -1.57 -16.97
CA SER A 9 -46.59 -0.42 -17.63
C SER A 9 -45.19 -0.22 -17.05
N SER A 10 -44.17 -0.24 -17.89
CA SER A 10 -42.95 0.58 -17.79
C SER A 10 -42.05 0.27 -18.97
N ARG A 11 -41.98 1.18 -19.93
CA ARG A 11 -41.05 1.13 -21.08
C ARG A 11 -39.94 2.12 -20.75
N SER A 12 -38.75 1.62 -20.39
CA SER A 12 -37.56 2.46 -20.23
C SER A 12 -37.04 2.87 -21.61
N ASN A 13 -37.00 4.18 -21.86
CA ASN A 13 -36.46 4.74 -23.09
C ASN A 13 -34.93 4.85 -22.96
N TYR A 14 -34.22 3.80 -23.34
CA TYR A 14 -32.77 3.87 -23.58
C TYR A 14 -32.51 4.35 -25.02
N SER A 15 -32.05 5.58 -25.18
CA SER A 15 -31.51 6.07 -26.46
C SER A 15 -30.00 5.81 -26.50
N LYS A 16 -29.54 5.11 -27.54
CA LYS A 16 -28.11 4.85 -27.74
C LYS A 16 -27.36 6.18 -27.95
N PRO A 17 -26.20 6.39 -27.31
CA PRO A 17 -25.40 7.59 -27.50
C PRO A 17 -24.87 7.69 -28.93
N GLY A 18 -24.74 8.91 -29.42
CA GLY A 18 -24.35 9.20 -30.81
C GLY A 18 -22.86 8.98 -31.05
N PRO A 19 -22.42 8.78 -32.31
CA PRO A 19 -21.01 8.61 -32.66
C PRO A 19 -20.10 9.76 -32.18
N SER A 20 -20.65 10.98 -32.08
CA SER A 20 -19.95 12.17 -31.58
C SER A 20 -19.63 12.11 -30.08
N ASP A 21 -20.42 11.35 -29.32
CA ASP A 21 -20.28 11.30 -27.87
C ASP A 21 -19.05 10.47 -27.49
N TYR A 22 -18.65 9.51 -28.34
CA TYR A 22 -17.46 8.67 -28.14
C TYR A 22 -16.16 9.49 -28.09
N TYR A 23 -16.06 10.59 -28.85
CA TYR A 23 -14.86 11.43 -28.90
C TYR A 23 -14.65 12.29 -27.65
N GLN A 24 -15.68 12.50 -26.83
CA GLN A 24 -15.57 13.28 -25.59
C GLN A 24 -14.98 12.50 -24.41
N TYR A 25 -14.96 11.16 -24.48
CA TYR A 25 -14.43 10.33 -23.39
C TYR A 25 -12.91 10.18 -23.41
N GLU A 26 -12.25 10.47 -24.52
CA GLU A 26 -10.83 10.15 -24.73
C GLU A 26 -9.87 11.23 -24.18
N GLY A 27 -10.35 12.46 -23.98
CA GLY A 27 -9.50 13.60 -23.57
C GLY A 27 -9.32 13.81 -22.05
N LYS A 28 -10.08 13.12 -21.20
CA LYS A 28 -10.21 13.47 -19.76
C LYS A 28 -9.53 12.49 -18.80
N SER A 29 -8.38 11.93 -19.19
CA SER A 29 -7.64 10.97 -18.34
C SER A 29 -6.11 11.15 -18.34
N ARG A 30 -5.62 12.36 -18.66
CA ARG A 30 -4.16 12.62 -18.71
C ARG A 30 -3.65 13.74 -17.79
N SER A 31 -4.52 14.63 -17.29
CA SER A 31 -4.11 15.80 -16.48
C SER A 31 -4.14 15.58 -14.95
N GLY A 32 -4.92 14.62 -14.44
CA GLY A 32 -5.06 14.37 -12.99
C GLY A 32 -3.90 13.63 -12.31
N ASN A 33 -2.89 13.19 -13.06
CA ASN A 33 -1.84 12.28 -12.57
C ASN A 33 -0.49 12.97 -12.27
N VAL A 34 -0.27 14.17 -12.80
CA VAL A 34 1.03 14.85 -12.68
C VAL A 34 1.17 15.47 -11.27
N TYR A 35 0.14 16.18 -10.79
CA TYR A 35 0.11 16.78 -9.46
C TYR A 35 0.17 15.76 -8.32
N ASP A 36 -0.48 14.60 -8.48
CA ASP A 36 -0.48 13.50 -7.49
C ASP A 36 0.89 12.78 -7.42
N SER A 37 1.74 12.93 -8.44
CA SER A 37 3.09 12.34 -8.45
C SER A 37 4.12 13.19 -7.71
N HIS A 38 4.07 14.51 -7.86
CA HIS A 38 5.04 15.44 -7.25
C HIS A 38 4.86 15.54 -5.72
N ILE A 39 3.63 15.42 -5.22
CA ILE A 39 3.37 15.46 -3.77
C ILE A 39 3.96 14.25 -3.04
N LYS A 40 4.00 13.08 -3.69
CA LYS A 40 4.52 11.82 -3.13
C LYS A 40 6.03 11.87 -2.91
N ILE A 41 6.75 12.39 -3.90
CA ILE A 41 8.21 12.53 -3.84
C ILE A 41 8.61 13.52 -2.73
N ARG A 42 7.87 14.63 -2.58
CA ARG A 42 8.12 15.65 -1.54
C ARG A 42 7.88 15.15 -0.11
N MET A 43 6.83 14.35 0.11
CA MET A 43 6.59 13.73 1.42
C MET A 43 7.65 12.67 1.74
N ALA A 44 7.98 11.80 0.78
CA ALA A 44 9.00 10.78 0.96
C ALA A 44 10.38 11.39 1.29
N SER A 45 10.77 12.47 0.60
CA SER A 45 12.02 13.18 0.90
C SER A 45 12.00 13.85 2.28
N GLY A 46 10.86 14.41 2.71
CA GLY A 46 10.74 15.03 4.03
C GLY A 46 10.84 14.02 5.19
N VAL A 47 10.17 12.87 5.05
CA VAL A 47 10.24 11.76 6.02
C VAL A 47 11.66 11.19 6.08
N PHE A 48 12.33 11.06 4.93
CA PHE A 48 13.72 10.60 4.85
C PHE A 48 14.66 11.55 5.59
N VAL A 49 14.61 12.86 5.31
CA VAL A 49 15.44 13.87 5.98
C VAL A 49 15.16 13.93 7.49
N TYR A 50 13.90 13.83 7.90
CA TYR A 50 13.51 13.80 9.31
C TYR A 50 14.08 12.57 10.03
N LEU A 51 13.93 11.38 9.45
CA LEU A 51 14.49 10.15 10.02
C LEU A 51 16.01 10.20 10.07
N THR A 52 16.69 10.66 9.01
CA THR A 52 18.15 10.79 8.99
C THR A 52 18.68 11.74 10.07
N LEU A 53 18.04 12.91 10.25
CA LEU A 53 18.42 13.86 11.31
C LEU A 53 18.11 13.32 12.71
N PHE A 54 16.97 12.66 12.89
CA PHE A 54 16.59 12.01 14.15
C PHE A 54 17.60 10.93 14.54
N THR A 55 18.01 10.08 13.59
CA THR A 55 19.00 9.03 13.84
C THR A 55 20.40 9.62 14.11
N TYR A 56 20.78 10.71 13.45
CA TYR A 56 22.09 11.37 13.68
C TYR A 56 22.16 12.05 15.05
N GLN A 57 21.02 12.49 15.59
CA GLN A 57 20.95 13.13 16.90
C GLN A 57 20.72 12.13 18.05
N SER A 58 20.26 10.91 17.74
CA SER A 58 19.85 9.93 18.74
C SER A 58 21.04 9.11 19.28
N LYS A 59 21.40 9.36 20.55
CA LYS A 59 22.35 8.55 21.33
C LYS A 59 21.69 7.33 22.00
N TYR A 60 20.82 6.61 21.28
CA TYR A 60 20.12 5.44 21.82
C TYR A 60 20.90 4.14 21.54
N ASP A 61 21.08 3.31 22.56
CA ASP A 61 21.60 1.94 22.41
C ASP A 61 20.48 1.01 21.92
N PHE A 62 20.56 0.61 20.65
CA PHE A 62 19.57 -0.25 19.98
C PHE A 62 19.80 -1.76 20.20
N THR A 63 20.68 -2.14 21.14
CA THR A 63 21.05 -3.54 21.40
C THR A 63 19.85 -4.42 21.78
N SER A 64 18.85 -3.88 22.51
CA SER A 64 17.62 -4.60 22.86
C SER A 64 16.56 -4.64 21.76
N MET A 65 16.75 -3.91 20.65
CA MET A 65 15.75 -3.86 19.57
C MET A 65 15.71 -5.17 18.78
N GLY A 66 16.85 -5.88 18.67
CA GLY A 66 16.96 -7.11 17.88
C GLY A 66 16.00 -8.22 18.29
N SER A 67 15.76 -8.42 19.60
CA SER A 67 14.84 -9.45 20.09
C SER A 67 13.37 -9.10 19.80
N ILE A 68 13.00 -7.83 19.89
CA ILE A 68 11.65 -7.34 19.57
C ILE A 68 11.39 -7.46 18.06
N LEU A 69 12.37 -7.06 17.24
CA LEU A 69 12.32 -7.17 15.78
C LEU A 69 12.17 -8.63 15.35
N LEU A 70 12.95 -9.55 15.94
CA LEU A 70 12.83 -11.00 15.68
C LEU A 70 11.44 -11.54 16.02
N LEU A 71 10.88 -11.18 17.18
CA LEU A 71 9.53 -11.60 17.56
C LEU A 71 8.49 -11.06 16.57
N ALA A 72 8.61 -9.78 16.19
CA ALA A 72 7.69 -9.13 15.27
C ALA A 72 7.72 -9.76 13.87
N THR A 73 8.90 -10.09 13.34
CA THR A 73 9.04 -10.80 12.06
C THR A 73 8.45 -12.20 12.10
N ASN A 74 8.66 -12.96 13.18
CA ASN A 74 8.06 -14.29 13.30
C ASN A 74 6.53 -14.22 13.36
N MET A 75 5.96 -13.24 14.08
CA MET A 75 4.51 -13.03 14.10
C MET A 75 3.96 -12.57 12.74
N PHE A 76 4.70 -11.72 12.04
CA PHE A 76 4.32 -11.24 10.71
C PHE A 76 4.39 -12.38 9.67
N LEU A 77 5.39 -13.25 9.76
CA LEU A 77 5.52 -14.45 8.94
C LEU A 77 4.37 -15.43 9.21
N LEU A 78 4.08 -15.71 10.49
CA LEU A 78 2.94 -16.56 10.89
C LEU A 78 1.63 -15.98 10.37
N SER A 79 1.40 -14.67 10.48
CA SER A 79 0.20 -14.02 9.93
C SER A 79 0.06 -14.24 8.41
N GLY A 80 1.16 -14.15 7.66
CA GLY A 80 1.18 -14.47 6.24
C GLY A 80 0.83 -15.95 5.94
N LEU A 81 1.37 -16.88 6.71
CA LEU A 81 1.06 -18.32 6.59
C LEU A 81 -0.39 -18.64 6.95
N LEU A 82 -0.91 -18.09 8.06
CA LEU A 82 -2.30 -18.29 8.49
C LEU A 82 -3.29 -17.74 7.46
N SER A 83 -2.95 -16.64 6.78
CA SER A 83 -3.79 -16.06 5.73
C SER A 83 -4.04 -16.99 4.53
N ILE A 84 -3.19 -18.00 4.31
CA ILE A 84 -3.37 -19.00 3.24
C ILE A 84 -4.48 -19.99 3.61
N PHE A 85 -4.53 -20.44 4.87
CA PHE A 85 -5.51 -21.43 5.35
C PHE A 85 -6.81 -20.80 5.84
N PHE A 86 -6.75 -19.58 6.36
CA PHE A 86 -7.85 -18.87 7.00
C PHE A 86 -8.02 -17.48 6.40
N PRO A 87 -8.69 -17.35 5.23
CA PRO A 87 -8.83 -16.07 4.55
C PRO A 87 -9.61 -15.02 5.36
N PHE A 88 -10.43 -15.43 6.34
CA PHE A 88 -11.13 -14.52 7.24
C PHE A 88 -10.24 -13.88 8.32
N LEU A 89 -9.04 -14.44 8.57
CA LEU A 89 -8.04 -13.85 9.47
C LEU A 89 -7.10 -12.87 8.73
N SER A 90 -7.29 -12.70 7.41
CA SER A 90 -6.45 -11.82 6.61
C SER A 90 -6.72 -10.36 6.95
N PHE A 91 -5.67 -9.64 7.36
CA PHE A 91 -5.75 -8.19 7.53
C PHE A 91 -5.93 -7.51 6.17
N SER A 92 -6.48 -6.29 6.18
CA SER A 92 -6.54 -5.50 4.94
C SER A 92 -5.15 -5.37 4.33
N GLU A 93 -5.07 -5.41 3.00
CA GLU A 93 -3.80 -5.30 2.29
C GLU A 93 -3.05 -4.02 2.71
N LEU A 94 -3.79 -2.93 2.97
CA LEU A 94 -3.26 -1.64 3.42
C LEU A 94 -2.58 -1.74 4.78
N THR A 95 -3.24 -2.40 5.73
CA THR A 95 -2.71 -2.62 7.07
C THR A 95 -1.46 -3.49 7.01
N THR A 96 -1.51 -4.58 6.25
CA THR A 96 -0.38 -5.51 6.11
C THR A 96 0.81 -4.83 5.46
N SER A 97 0.57 -4.00 4.44
CA SER A 97 1.63 -3.23 3.77
C SER A 97 2.23 -2.16 4.67
N LEU A 98 1.43 -1.43 5.45
CA LEU A 98 1.93 -0.45 6.42
C LEU A 98 2.78 -1.12 7.51
N LEU A 99 2.31 -2.23 8.07
CA LEU A 99 3.03 -2.99 9.08
C LEU A 99 4.34 -3.55 8.53
N GLY A 100 4.33 -4.09 7.30
CA GLY A 100 5.53 -4.56 6.62
C GLY A 100 6.56 -3.46 6.43
N VAL A 101 6.17 -2.28 5.92
CA VAL A 101 7.09 -1.14 5.78
C VAL A 101 7.70 -0.74 7.13
N ALA A 102 6.88 -0.60 8.17
CA ALA A 102 7.35 -0.21 9.50
C ALA A 102 8.35 -1.23 10.06
N LEU A 103 8.02 -2.52 9.98
CA LEU A 103 8.83 -3.61 10.50
C LEU A 103 10.19 -3.71 9.80
N PHE A 104 10.20 -3.84 8.47
CA PHE A 104 11.44 -4.01 7.73
C PHE A 104 12.29 -2.73 7.70
N SER A 105 11.68 -1.54 7.82
CA SER A 105 12.45 -0.30 8.02
C SER A 105 13.17 -0.28 9.37
N GLY A 106 12.58 -0.84 10.43
CA GLY A 106 13.24 -1.01 11.72
C GLY A 106 14.43 -1.97 11.64
N TYR A 107 14.31 -3.04 10.85
CA TYR A 107 15.42 -3.96 10.58
C TYR A 107 16.58 -3.30 9.86
N ILE A 108 16.32 -2.47 8.84
CA ILE A 108 17.39 -1.72 8.15
C ILE A 108 18.19 -0.86 9.14
N VAL A 109 17.51 -0.17 10.06
CA VAL A 109 18.17 0.65 11.09
C VAL A 109 19.00 -0.23 12.02
N TYR A 110 18.43 -1.36 12.49
CA TYR A 110 19.11 -2.29 13.39
C TYR A 110 20.32 -2.95 12.74
N ASP A 111 20.17 -3.52 11.54
CA ASP A 111 21.23 -4.20 10.81
C ASP A 111 22.36 -3.23 10.44
N THR A 112 22.03 -2.00 10.03
CA THR A 112 23.05 -0.97 9.77
C THR A 112 23.83 -0.62 11.05
N PHE A 113 23.15 -0.50 12.19
CA PHE A 113 23.81 -0.24 13.48
C PHE A 113 24.77 -1.38 13.87
N ILE A 114 24.34 -2.63 13.73
CA ILE A 114 25.15 -3.81 14.06
C ILE A 114 26.34 -3.93 13.12
N ILE A 115 26.14 -3.69 11.81
CA ILE A 115 27.24 -3.69 10.83
C ILE A 115 28.27 -2.62 11.19
N ALA A 116 27.82 -1.40 11.49
CA ALA A 116 28.71 -0.29 11.81
C ALA A 116 29.52 -0.48 13.11
N LYS A 117 28.99 -1.23 14.08
CA LYS A 117 29.62 -1.42 15.39
C LYS A 117 30.40 -2.73 15.54
N TYR A 118 29.97 -3.81 14.89
CA TYR A 118 30.41 -5.17 15.20
C TYR A 118 30.77 -6.02 13.97
N ALA A 119 30.69 -5.50 12.74
CA ALA A 119 31.02 -6.31 11.57
C ALA A 119 32.51 -6.64 11.51
N SER A 120 32.84 -7.91 11.70
CA SER A 120 34.13 -8.48 11.34
C SER A 120 34.16 -8.77 9.83
N PRO A 121 35.35 -8.81 9.19
CA PRO A 121 35.47 -9.06 7.75
C PRO A 121 34.77 -10.36 7.29
N ASP A 122 34.77 -11.38 8.14
CA ASP A 122 34.17 -12.69 7.84
C ASP A 122 32.63 -12.68 7.85
N ASP A 123 32.02 -11.76 8.60
CA ASP A 123 30.56 -11.66 8.76
C ASP A 123 29.92 -10.63 7.82
N TYR A 124 30.74 -9.86 7.11
CA TYR A 124 30.26 -8.72 6.31
C TYR A 124 29.36 -9.16 5.15
N VAL A 125 29.65 -10.31 4.53
CA VAL A 125 28.82 -10.87 3.45
C VAL A 125 27.45 -11.25 3.98
N MET A 126 27.39 -11.96 5.11
CA MET A 126 26.13 -12.36 5.73
C MET A 126 25.30 -11.16 6.15
N ALA A 127 25.92 -10.14 6.75
CA ALA A 127 25.23 -8.94 7.17
C ALA A 127 24.69 -8.13 5.97
N SER A 128 25.44 -8.09 4.87
CA SER A 128 24.99 -7.46 3.62
C SER A 128 23.77 -8.17 3.01
N ILE A 129 23.72 -9.50 3.08
CA ILE A 129 22.56 -10.27 2.61
C ILE A 129 21.31 -9.95 3.43
N LYS A 130 21.42 -9.87 4.77
CA LYS A 130 20.29 -9.52 5.64
C LYS A 130 19.75 -8.12 5.33
N LEU A 131 20.64 -7.14 5.26
CA LEU A 131 20.30 -5.77 4.89
C LEU A 131 19.62 -5.68 3.51
N TYR A 132 20.07 -6.48 2.54
CA TYR A 132 19.47 -6.55 1.22
C TYR A 132 18.05 -7.13 1.24
N LEU A 133 17.82 -8.18 2.03
CA LEU A 133 16.49 -8.78 2.19
C LEU A 133 15.49 -7.78 2.79
N ASP A 134 15.89 -7.04 3.82
CA ASP A 134 15.03 -6.02 4.43
C ASP A 134 14.72 -4.87 3.47
N PHE A 135 15.72 -4.45 2.69
CA PHE A 135 15.53 -3.44 1.65
C PHE A 135 14.50 -3.87 0.60
N ILE A 136 14.61 -5.09 0.06
CA ILE A 136 13.64 -5.59 -0.92
C ILE A 136 12.24 -5.67 -0.31
N ASN A 137 12.13 -6.14 0.92
CA ASN A 137 10.82 -6.27 1.58
C ASN A 137 10.16 -4.91 1.73
N VAL A 138 10.86 -3.89 2.23
CA VAL A 138 10.35 -2.51 2.28
C VAL A 138 9.90 -2.05 0.90
N PHE A 139 10.71 -2.29 -0.13
CA PHE A 139 10.38 -1.90 -1.50
C PHE A 139 9.06 -2.53 -1.98
N ILE A 140 8.87 -3.83 -1.78
CA ILE A 140 7.64 -4.54 -2.17
C ILE A 140 6.43 -3.99 -1.42
N TYR A 141 6.52 -3.75 -0.11
CA TYR A 141 5.40 -3.24 0.67
C TYR A 141 5.03 -1.80 0.31
N ILE A 142 6.02 -0.96 -0.04
CA ILE A 142 5.74 0.38 -0.56
C ILE A 142 4.99 0.29 -1.90
N VAL A 143 5.41 -0.59 -2.81
CA VAL A 143 4.73 -0.78 -4.10
C VAL A 143 3.27 -1.22 -3.90
N ARG A 144 3.02 -2.15 -2.98
CA ARG A 144 1.66 -2.59 -2.62
C ARG A 144 0.80 -1.45 -2.10
N LEU A 145 1.31 -0.67 -1.16
CA LEU A 145 0.60 0.48 -0.59
C LEU A 145 0.25 1.53 -1.64
N LEU A 146 1.14 1.76 -2.61
CA LEU A 146 0.89 2.68 -3.72
C LEU A 146 -0.18 2.17 -4.69
N ASN A 147 -0.34 0.86 -4.83
CA ASN A 147 -1.36 0.26 -5.70
C ASN A 147 -2.76 0.34 -5.07
N GLU A 148 -2.92 0.03 -3.78
CA GLU A 148 -4.23 0.08 -3.11
C GLU A 148 -4.85 1.49 -3.03
N ARG A 149 -4.01 2.51 -2.89
CA ARG A 149 -4.45 3.91 -2.94
C ARG A 149 -5.11 4.28 -4.27
N LYS A 150 -4.78 3.58 -5.37
CA LYS A 150 -5.38 3.83 -6.69
C LYS A 150 -6.79 3.23 -6.80
N GLU A 151 -7.01 2.05 -6.22
CA GLU A 151 -8.30 1.35 -6.29
C GLU A 151 -9.38 2.04 -5.46
N SER A 152 -9.02 2.49 -4.25
CA SER A 152 -9.93 3.24 -3.35
C SER A 152 -10.44 4.55 -3.97
N LYS A 153 -9.58 5.32 -4.66
CA LYS A 153 -10.00 6.54 -5.39
C LYS A 153 -10.98 6.21 -6.53
N ASN A 154 -10.75 5.13 -7.27
CA ASN A 154 -11.60 4.74 -8.40
C ASN A 154 -13.00 4.31 -7.94
N LYS A 155 -13.09 3.61 -6.80
CA LYS A 155 -14.36 3.12 -6.24
C LYS A 155 -15.29 4.26 -5.81
N ASN A 156 -14.79 5.23 -5.04
CA ASN A 156 -15.57 6.40 -4.61
C ASN A 156 -16.06 7.27 -5.79
N SER A 157 -15.28 7.31 -6.88
CA SER A 157 -15.63 8.06 -8.09
C SER A 157 -16.79 7.46 -8.87
N ARG A 158 -17.03 6.15 -8.72
CA ARG A 158 -18.12 5.42 -9.38
C ARG A 158 -19.41 5.54 -8.56
N THR A 159 -19.33 5.31 -7.26
CA THR A 159 -20.48 5.43 -6.35
C THR A 159 -21.06 6.85 -6.31
N ALA A 160 -20.22 7.89 -6.40
CA ALA A 160 -20.68 9.27 -6.46
C ALA A 160 -21.38 9.65 -7.78
N ARG A 161 -21.25 8.84 -8.83
CA ARG A 161 -21.99 9.01 -10.09
C ARG A 161 -23.35 8.32 -10.01
N GLU A 162 -23.39 7.10 -9.49
CA GLU A 162 -24.63 6.34 -9.32
C GLU A 162 -25.65 7.05 -8.40
N VAL A 163 -25.20 7.61 -7.26
CA VAL A 163 -26.08 8.37 -6.33
C VAL A 163 -26.60 9.68 -6.94
N ARG A 164 -25.98 10.19 -8.00
CA ARG A 164 -26.41 11.41 -8.67
C ARG A 164 -27.47 11.16 -9.75
N ASP A 165 -27.60 9.91 -10.16
CA ASP A 165 -28.49 9.47 -11.24
C ASP A 165 -29.80 8.83 -10.67
N GLU A 166 -29.96 8.81 -9.34
CA GLU A 166 -31.20 8.47 -8.60
C GLU A 166 -31.95 9.73 -8.13
#